data_AF-A0A1A9R493-F1
#
_entry.id   AF-A0A1A9R493-F1
#
_cell.length_a   1.000
_cell.length_b   1.000
_cell.length_c   1.000
_cell.angle_alpha   90.00
_cell.angle_beta   90.00
_cell.angle_gamma   90.00
#
_symmetry.space_group_name_H-M   'P 1'
#
loop_
_entity.id
_entity.type
_entity.pdbx_description
1 polymer ?
#
loop_
_entity_poly.entity_id
_entity_poly.type
_entity_poly.pdbx_seq_one_letter_code
_entity_poly.pdbx_strand_id
1 'polypeptide(L)'
;MDWTELDIKVQAALISAITSLAIFGLGWLFRITYEAYSLNYKLKKEYLFEQKKLIKVEIAKTKVPLLNSAEELNYRMWNFNKNISEGYHRIDRDNWFHTNQYYLNSFIYRFLVFMSYCIKTEEGTLSMDSTVADKDDIVFLKYVKTFKNLFCEFSLLADLGYKQNDDANHFFRDELKGYCSWVEIDGKVLDFEDFNSKLKYSYDDLEKVIEYFSKIENNDSDKALNILRCAHLLAVSFLNRFGHSYQHTEKDKMNTLNNYYKEHLIIKSGFKEFIAASKLDKEFKSDFKTVL
;
A
#
# COMPACT_ATOMS: atom_id res chain seq x y z
N MET A 1 -2.84 81.35 1.48
CA MET A 1 -3.48 81.51 2.79
C MET A 1 -2.69 80.65 3.73
N ASP A 2 -1.95 81.28 4.64
CA ASP A 2 -1.05 80.55 5.51
C ASP A 2 -1.89 79.79 6.56
N TRP A 3 -1.55 78.54 6.86
CA TRP A 3 -2.36 77.67 7.73
C TRP A 3 -2.59 78.32 9.10
N THR A 4 -1.64 79.13 9.54
CA THR A 4 -1.61 79.91 10.77
C THR A 4 -2.59 81.10 10.80
N GLU A 5 -3.17 81.51 9.67
CA GLU A 5 -4.14 82.61 9.59
C GLU A 5 -5.61 82.18 9.77
N LEU A 6 -5.88 80.86 9.86
CA LEU A 6 -7.22 80.30 10.07
C LEU A 6 -7.62 80.27 11.56
N ASP A 7 -8.91 80.47 11.86
CA ASP A 7 -9.48 80.28 13.20
C ASP A 7 -9.19 78.86 13.72
N ILE A 8 -8.74 78.75 14.97
CA ILE A 8 -8.42 77.50 15.67
C ILE A 8 -9.56 76.48 15.56
N LYS A 9 -10.83 76.91 15.62
CA LYS A 9 -11.99 76.03 15.45
C LYS A 9 -12.08 75.43 14.05
N VAL A 10 -11.70 76.20 13.02
CA VAL A 10 -11.67 75.76 11.62
C VAL A 10 -10.50 74.80 11.38
N GLN A 11 -9.32 75.09 11.93
CA GLN A 11 -8.17 74.17 11.89
C GLN A 11 -8.50 72.83 12.56
N ALA A 12 -9.12 72.85 13.75
CA ALA A 12 -9.53 71.65 14.47
C ALA A 12 -10.56 70.81 13.69
N ALA A 13 -11.54 71.47 13.06
CA ALA A 13 -12.54 70.81 12.22
C ALA A 13 -11.90 70.14 10.98
N LEU A 14 -10.95 70.81 10.32
CA LEU A 14 -10.22 70.26 9.18
C LEU A 14 -9.36 69.04 9.56
N ILE A 15 -8.61 69.13 10.67
CA ILE A 15 -7.82 68.00 11.18
C ILE A 15 -8.72 66.82 11.50
N SER A 16 -9.86 67.04 12.16
CA SER A 16 -10.84 65.99 12.47
C SER A 16 -11.43 65.34 11.21
N ALA A 17 -11.80 66.14 10.20
CA ALA A 17 -12.32 65.65 8.94
C ALA A 17 -11.28 64.83 8.16
N ILE A 18 -10.05 65.31 8.07
CA ILE A 18 -8.93 64.61 7.41
C ILE A 18 -8.61 63.31 8.14
N THR A 19 -8.54 63.33 9.48
CA THR A 19 -8.29 62.13 10.30
C THR A 19 -9.40 61.10 10.10
N SER A 20 -10.65 61.52 10.06
CA SER A 20 -11.80 60.63 9.82
C SER A 20 -11.75 60.00 8.43
N LEU A 21 -11.45 60.79 7.39
CA LEU A 21 -11.26 60.29 6.03
C LEU A 21 -10.08 59.31 5.93
N ALA A 22 -8.97 59.59 6.59
CA ALA A 22 -7.80 58.72 6.62
C ALA A 22 -8.08 57.39 7.33
N ILE A 23 -8.73 57.42 8.50
CA ILE A 23 -9.13 56.21 9.24
C ILE A 23 -10.12 55.39 8.40
N PHE A 24 -11.09 56.04 7.75
CA PHE A 24 -12.07 55.34 6.91
C PHE A 24 -11.41 54.68 5.70
N GLY A 25 -10.52 55.40 5.00
CA GLY A 25 -9.77 54.88 3.86
C GLY A 25 -8.84 53.71 4.23
N LEU A 26 -8.07 53.86 5.31
CA LEU A 26 -7.19 52.81 5.82
C LEU A 26 -7.99 51.60 6.32
N GLY A 27 -9.09 51.84 7.05
CA GLY A 27 -9.98 50.79 7.53
C GLY A 27 -10.61 50.01 6.38
N TRP A 28 -11.00 50.68 5.29
CA TRP A 28 -11.54 50.04 4.09
C TRP A 28 -10.48 49.20 3.35
N LEU A 29 -9.27 49.73 3.16
CA LEU A 29 -8.16 48.99 2.54
C LEU A 29 -7.76 47.76 3.38
N PHE A 30 -7.66 47.93 4.70
CA PHE A 30 -7.38 46.83 5.62
C PHE A 30 -8.49 45.78 5.58
N ARG A 31 -9.75 46.22 5.58
CA ARG A 31 -10.90 45.32 5.48
C ARG A 31 -10.88 44.50 4.20
N ILE A 32 -10.68 45.13 3.03
CA ILE A 32 -10.63 44.42 1.75
C ILE A 32 -9.50 43.38 1.73
N THR A 33 -8.30 43.77 2.16
CA THR A 33 -7.14 42.89 2.14
C THR A 33 -7.28 41.75 3.15
N TYR A 34 -7.76 42.04 4.36
CA TYR A 34 -8.01 41.05 5.40
C TYR A 34 -9.15 40.08 5.04
N GLU A 35 -10.28 40.58 4.53
CA GLU A 35 -11.41 39.75 4.12
C GLU A 35 -11.02 38.80 2.98
N ALA A 36 -10.34 39.32 1.95
CA ALA A 36 -9.85 38.49 0.85
C ALA A 36 -8.83 37.43 1.32
N TYR A 37 -7.89 37.82 2.18
CA TYR A 37 -6.91 36.89 2.76
C TYR A 37 -7.57 35.83 3.63
N SER A 38 -8.46 36.24 4.55
CA SER A 38 -9.18 35.36 5.48
C SER A 38 -10.05 34.36 4.74
N LEU A 39 -10.78 34.81 3.71
CA LEU A 39 -11.60 33.95 2.87
C LEU A 39 -10.76 32.91 2.13
N ASN A 40 -9.68 33.34 1.46
CA ASN A 40 -8.77 32.44 0.76
C ASN A 40 -8.11 31.43 1.71
N TYR A 41 -7.70 31.87 2.90
CA TYR A 41 -7.15 31.00 3.92
C TYR A 41 -8.16 29.95 4.39
N LYS A 42 -9.41 30.36 4.66
CA LYS A 42 -10.49 29.46 5.06
C LYS A 42 -10.79 28.44 3.96
N LEU A 43 -10.98 28.88 2.72
CA LEU A 43 -11.23 28.01 1.57
C LEU A 43 -10.11 26.99 1.37
N LYS A 44 -8.85 27.42 1.48
CA LYS A 44 -7.70 26.52 1.40
C LYS A 44 -7.71 25.48 2.52
N LYS A 45 -7.99 25.88 3.76
CA LYS A 45 -8.06 24.96 4.90
C LYS A 45 -9.20 23.96 4.76
N GLU A 46 -10.37 24.41 4.32
CA GLU A 46 -11.55 23.58 4.09
C GLU A 46 -11.29 22.56 2.98
N TYR A 47 -10.71 22.99 1.85
CA TYR A 47 -10.28 22.10 0.78
C TYR A 47 -9.31 21.01 1.27
N LEU A 48 -8.25 21.41 1.99
CA LEU A 48 -7.26 20.48 2.54
C LEU A 48 -7.91 19.47 3.51
N PHE A 49 -8.85 19.93 4.33
CA PHE A 49 -9.57 19.08 5.27
C PHE A 49 -10.46 18.07 4.55
N GLU A 50 -11.24 18.51 3.57
CA GLU A 50 -12.12 17.63 2.79
C GLU A 50 -11.31 16.60 1.99
N GLN A 51 -10.22 16.99 1.33
CA GLN A 51 -9.35 16.04 0.63
C GLN A 51 -8.74 15.00 1.59
N LYS A 52 -8.27 15.41 2.77
CA LYS A 52 -7.78 14.46 3.80
C LYS A 52 -8.85 13.49 4.26
N LYS A 53 -10.05 14.01 4.51
CA LYS A 53 -11.20 13.21 4.94
C LYS A 53 -11.58 12.18 3.89
N LEU A 54 -11.62 12.58 2.61
CA LEU A 54 -11.90 11.68 1.49
C LEU A 54 -10.89 10.51 1.44
N ILE A 55 -9.59 10.80 1.55
CA ILE A 55 -8.53 9.77 1.58
C ILE A 55 -8.75 8.79 2.73
N LYS A 56 -9.01 9.30 3.93
CA LYS A 56 -9.27 8.45 5.10
C LYS A 56 -10.50 7.57 4.93
N VAL A 57 -11.58 8.12 4.36
CA VAL A 57 -12.82 7.38 4.12
C VAL A 57 -12.57 6.23 3.13
N GLU A 58 -11.87 6.47 2.02
CA GLU A 58 -11.59 5.40 1.05
C GLU A 58 -10.64 4.35 1.61
N ILE A 59 -9.56 4.75 2.30
CA ILE A 59 -8.68 3.80 2.98
C ILE A 59 -9.46 2.99 4.02
N ALA A 60 -10.37 3.61 4.78
CA ALA A 60 -11.13 2.92 5.82
C ALA A 60 -12.02 1.80 5.26
N LYS A 61 -12.53 1.92 4.03
CA LYS A 61 -13.35 0.88 3.39
C LYS A 61 -12.60 -0.45 3.22
N THR A 62 -11.30 -0.39 2.97
CA THR A 62 -10.48 -1.57 2.64
C THR A 62 -9.43 -1.89 3.69
N LYS A 63 -9.11 -0.99 4.61
CA LYS A 63 -8.01 -1.14 5.56
C LYS A 63 -8.12 -2.41 6.41
N VAL A 64 -9.25 -2.62 7.09
CA VAL A 64 -9.42 -3.79 7.97
C VAL A 64 -9.41 -5.10 7.16
N PRO A 65 -10.17 -5.24 6.05
CA PRO A 65 -10.07 -6.42 5.20
C PRO A 65 -8.65 -6.67 4.64
N LEU A 66 -7.92 -5.61 4.28
CA LEU A 66 -6.55 -5.72 3.81
C LEU A 66 -5.60 -6.21 4.92
N LEU A 67 -5.74 -5.70 6.15
CA LEU A 67 -4.95 -6.17 7.29
C LEU A 67 -5.24 -7.64 7.60
N ASN A 68 -6.51 -8.05 7.59
CA ASN A 68 -6.89 -9.43 7.85
C ASN A 68 -6.41 -10.39 6.75
N SER A 69 -6.50 -9.99 5.47
CA SER A 69 -5.98 -10.81 4.37
C SER A 69 -4.45 -10.89 4.37
N ALA A 70 -3.76 -9.80 4.76
CA ALA A 70 -2.32 -9.82 4.97
C ALA A 70 -1.92 -10.78 6.10
N GLU A 71 -2.67 -10.80 7.20
CA GLU A 71 -2.47 -11.73 8.32
C GLU A 71 -2.69 -13.19 7.91
N GLU A 72 -3.79 -13.50 7.19
CA GLU A 72 -4.05 -14.83 6.67
C GLU A 72 -2.94 -15.33 5.74
N LEU A 73 -2.47 -14.46 4.82
CA LEU A 73 -1.35 -14.78 3.95
C LEU A 73 -0.05 -14.94 4.74
N ASN A 74 0.19 -14.11 5.76
CA ASN A 74 1.34 -14.23 6.66
C ASN A 74 1.35 -15.58 7.39
N TYR A 75 0.23 -16.00 7.97
CA TYR A 75 0.11 -17.34 8.58
C TYR A 75 0.39 -18.46 7.58
N ARG A 76 -0.11 -18.33 6.34
CA ARG A 76 0.20 -19.29 5.27
C ARG A 76 1.68 -19.31 4.93
N MET A 77 2.35 -18.17 4.84
CA MET A 77 3.79 -18.10 4.58
C MET A 77 4.61 -18.74 5.71
N TRP A 78 4.25 -18.52 6.98
CA TRP A 78 4.87 -19.24 8.11
C TRP A 78 4.73 -20.76 7.98
N ASN A 79 3.52 -21.23 7.68
CA ASN A 79 3.26 -22.64 7.48
C ASN A 79 4.03 -23.20 6.26
N PHE A 80 4.10 -22.44 5.17
CA PHE A 80 4.82 -22.80 3.96
C PHE A 80 6.31 -22.96 4.22
N ASN A 81 6.97 -21.98 4.85
CA ASN A 81 8.40 -22.09 5.18
C ASN A 81 8.71 -23.32 6.04
N LYS A 82 7.80 -23.71 6.94
CA LYS A 82 7.98 -24.88 7.80
C LYS A 82 7.83 -26.21 7.04
N ASN A 83 6.96 -26.28 6.03
CA ASN A 83 6.55 -27.54 5.40
C ASN A 83 6.85 -27.61 3.90
N ILE A 84 7.63 -26.67 3.35
CA ILE A 84 7.98 -26.64 1.92
C ILE A 84 8.68 -27.93 1.46
N SER A 85 9.44 -28.59 2.35
CA SER A 85 10.09 -29.88 2.10
C SER A 85 9.10 -31.02 1.84
N GLU A 86 7.89 -30.93 2.39
CA GLU A 86 6.84 -31.95 2.22
C GLU A 86 6.17 -31.85 0.84
N GLY A 87 6.31 -30.72 0.14
CA GLY A 87 5.81 -30.56 -1.22
C GLY A 87 4.28 -30.57 -1.34
N TYR A 88 3.51 -30.25 -0.29
CA TYR A 88 2.03 -30.23 -0.34
C TYR A 88 1.43 -29.27 -1.38
N HIS A 89 2.21 -28.28 -1.83
CA HIS A 89 1.84 -27.37 -2.92
C HIS A 89 2.16 -27.93 -4.32
N ARG A 90 3.04 -28.93 -4.43
CA ARG A 90 3.55 -29.45 -5.70
C ARG A 90 2.58 -30.47 -6.28
N ILE A 91 1.75 -29.99 -7.19
CA ILE A 91 0.72 -30.81 -7.85
C ILE A 91 0.91 -30.69 -9.36
N ASP A 92 1.16 -31.82 -10.02
CA ASP A 92 1.28 -31.88 -11.47
C ASP A 92 -0.04 -31.51 -12.15
N ARG A 93 0.03 -30.94 -13.34
CA ARG A 93 -1.13 -30.47 -14.11
C ARG A 93 -2.19 -31.55 -14.28
N ASP A 94 -1.77 -32.78 -14.57
CA ASP A 94 -2.67 -33.93 -14.75
C ASP A 94 -3.48 -34.25 -13.49
N ASN A 95 -3.02 -33.83 -12.31
CA ASN A 95 -3.69 -34.09 -11.04
C ASN A 95 -4.58 -32.94 -10.55
N TRP A 96 -4.61 -31.80 -11.25
CA TRP A 96 -5.36 -30.59 -10.85
C TRP A 96 -6.87 -30.83 -10.68
N PHE A 97 -7.46 -31.75 -11.42
CA PHE A 97 -8.90 -32.04 -11.33
C PHE A 97 -9.25 -33.26 -10.48
N HIS A 98 -8.25 -34.04 -10.03
CA HIS A 98 -8.46 -35.39 -9.51
C HIS A 98 -8.09 -35.58 -8.04
N THR A 99 -7.38 -34.63 -7.44
CA THR A 99 -6.85 -34.75 -6.08
C THR A 99 -7.38 -33.65 -5.16
N ASN A 100 -7.44 -33.92 -3.85
CA ASN A 100 -7.73 -32.88 -2.87
C ASN A 100 -6.52 -31.95 -2.74
N GLN A 101 -6.63 -30.74 -3.30
CA GLN A 101 -5.56 -29.74 -3.35
C GLN A 101 -5.75 -28.62 -2.34
N TYR A 102 -6.34 -28.95 -1.18
CA TYR A 102 -6.63 -27.96 -0.14
C TYR A 102 -5.44 -27.04 0.13
N TYR A 103 -4.22 -27.59 0.28
CA TYR A 103 -3.04 -26.78 0.56
C TYR A 103 -2.76 -25.73 -0.52
N LEU A 104 -2.61 -26.16 -1.77
CA LEU A 104 -2.33 -25.29 -2.92
C LEU A 104 -3.47 -24.27 -3.12
N ASN A 105 -4.71 -24.74 -3.21
CA ASN A 105 -5.88 -23.90 -3.47
C ASN A 105 -6.07 -22.84 -2.39
N SER A 106 -5.86 -23.20 -1.13
CA SER A 106 -6.00 -22.28 0.00
C SER A 106 -4.82 -21.30 0.13
N PHE A 107 -3.67 -21.60 -0.47
CA PHE A 107 -2.57 -20.65 -0.63
C PHE A 107 -2.90 -19.64 -1.74
N ILE A 108 -3.27 -20.13 -2.92
CA ILE A 108 -3.70 -19.31 -4.07
C ILE A 108 -4.83 -18.35 -3.65
N TYR A 109 -5.86 -18.87 -2.97
CA TYR A 109 -6.97 -18.06 -2.48
C TYR A 109 -6.50 -16.89 -1.60
N ARG A 110 -5.67 -17.16 -0.57
CA ARG A 110 -5.17 -16.11 0.34
C ARG A 110 -4.33 -15.07 -0.38
N PHE A 111 -3.50 -15.52 -1.32
CA PHE A 111 -2.72 -14.62 -2.18
C PHE A 111 -3.64 -13.72 -3.01
N LEU A 112 -4.60 -14.29 -3.75
CA LEU A 112 -5.51 -13.53 -4.61
C LEU A 112 -6.41 -12.58 -3.82
N VAL A 113 -6.90 -12.98 -2.64
CA VAL A 113 -7.68 -12.11 -1.75
C VAL A 113 -6.86 -10.92 -1.28
N PHE A 114 -5.62 -11.15 -0.82
CA PHE A 114 -4.73 -10.08 -0.40
C PHE A 114 -4.42 -9.10 -1.54
N MET A 115 -4.13 -9.62 -2.73
CA MET A 115 -3.86 -8.81 -3.91
C MET A 115 -5.10 -8.04 -4.39
N SER A 116 -6.29 -8.65 -4.33
CA SER A 116 -7.56 -7.98 -4.63
C SER A 116 -7.78 -6.77 -3.72
N TYR A 117 -7.56 -6.91 -2.41
CA TYR A 117 -7.67 -5.77 -1.50
C TYR A 117 -6.59 -4.70 -1.72
N CYS A 118 -5.37 -5.08 -2.13
CA CYS A 118 -4.36 -4.11 -2.53
C CYS A 118 -4.84 -3.27 -3.73
N ILE A 119 -5.37 -3.94 -4.76
CA ILE A 119 -5.88 -3.28 -5.98
C ILE A 119 -7.06 -2.36 -5.63
N LYS A 120 -8.05 -2.86 -4.89
CA LYS A 120 -9.22 -2.06 -4.46
C LYS A 120 -8.83 -0.81 -3.68
N THR A 121 -7.84 -0.93 -2.79
CA THR A 121 -7.35 0.19 -1.99
C THR A 121 -6.68 1.25 -2.86
N GLU A 122 -5.85 0.84 -3.80
CA GLU A 122 -5.22 1.78 -4.73
C GLU A 122 -6.25 2.46 -5.61
N GLU A 123 -7.15 1.70 -6.24
CA GLU A 123 -8.20 2.23 -7.12
C GLU A 123 -9.10 3.25 -6.42
N GLY A 124 -9.50 2.97 -5.17
CA GLY A 124 -10.30 3.89 -4.36
C GLY A 124 -9.60 5.22 -4.06
N THR A 125 -8.27 5.28 -4.18
CA THR A 125 -7.48 6.48 -3.85
C THR A 125 -6.90 7.20 -5.08
N LEU A 126 -7.10 6.68 -6.30
CA LEU A 126 -6.54 7.25 -7.54
C LEU A 126 -7.00 8.68 -7.85
N SER A 127 -8.25 9.02 -7.51
CA SER A 127 -8.84 10.34 -7.80
C SER A 127 -8.46 11.42 -6.77
N MET A 128 -7.61 11.08 -5.79
CA MET A 128 -7.36 11.92 -4.63
C MET A 128 -6.00 12.62 -4.70
N ASP A 129 -5.97 13.87 -4.24
CA ASP A 129 -4.72 14.61 -4.10
C ASP A 129 -3.90 14.05 -2.92
N SER A 130 -3.01 13.11 -3.21
CA SER A 130 -2.11 12.51 -2.22
C SER A 130 -1.12 13.49 -1.58
N THR A 131 -0.93 14.70 -2.12
CA THR A 131 -0.03 15.70 -1.52
C THR A 131 -0.58 16.25 -0.20
N VAL A 132 -1.88 16.11 0.03
CA VAL A 132 -2.55 16.57 1.24
C VAL A 132 -2.73 15.45 2.27
N ALA A 133 -2.37 14.21 1.94
CA ALA A 133 -2.57 13.05 2.81
C ALA A 133 -1.71 13.14 4.09
N ASP A 134 -2.20 12.52 5.18
CA ASP A 134 -1.39 12.38 6.38
C ASP A 134 -0.25 11.37 6.15
N LYS A 135 0.83 11.52 6.92
CA LYS A 135 2.04 10.69 6.75
C LYS A 135 1.74 9.19 6.85
N ASP A 136 0.89 8.78 7.78
CA ASP A 136 0.54 7.36 7.95
C ASP A 136 -0.28 6.82 6.79
N ASP A 137 -1.20 7.62 6.23
CA ASP A 137 -2.00 7.25 5.06
C ASP A 137 -1.08 7.11 3.83
N ILE A 138 -0.10 8.01 3.67
CA ILE A 138 0.91 7.92 2.61
C ILE A 138 1.74 6.63 2.75
N VAL A 139 2.22 6.33 3.97
CA VAL A 139 3.01 5.11 4.22
C VAL A 139 2.18 3.86 3.97
N PHE A 140 0.91 3.85 4.37
CA PHE A 140 -0.02 2.76 4.09
C PHE A 140 -0.17 2.52 2.58
N LEU A 141 -0.43 3.57 1.80
CA LEU A 141 -0.55 3.48 0.34
C LEU A 141 0.75 3.08 -0.34
N LYS A 142 1.91 3.46 0.20
CA LYS A 142 3.21 2.95 -0.28
C LYS A 142 3.30 1.44 -0.11
N TYR A 143 2.94 0.89 1.05
CA TYR A 143 2.90 -0.57 1.25
C TYR A 143 1.98 -1.24 0.24
N VAL A 144 0.75 -0.74 0.07
CA VAL A 144 -0.22 -1.26 -0.92
C VAL A 144 0.40 -1.34 -2.32
N LYS A 145 0.99 -0.23 -2.77
CA LYS A 145 1.63 -0.17 -4.08
C LYS A 145 2.85 -1.10 -4.19
N THR A 146 3.60 -1.24 -3.10
CA THR A 146 4.77 -2.11 -3.02
C THR A 146 4.37 -3.58 -3.18
N PHE A 147 3.33 -4.03 -2.46
CA PHE A 147 2.81 -5.40 -2.61
C PHE A 147 2.36 -5.69 -4.03
N LYS A 148 1.62 -4.78 -4.65
CA LYS A 148 1.16 -4.93 -6.04
C LYS A 148 2.33 -5.12 -7.01
N ASN A 149 3.38 -4.33 -6.84
CA ASN A 149 4.53 -4.35 -7.74
C ASN A 149 5.49 -5.51 -7.47
N LEU A 150 5.55 -6.03 -6.24
CA LEU A 150 6.53 -7.06 -5.85
C LEU A 150 6.48 -8.29 -6.76
N PHE A 151 5.27 -8.77 -7.06
CA PHE A 151 5.06 -9.95 -7.89
C PHE A 151 5.14 -9.66 -9.40
N CYS A 152 5.29 -8.39 -9.79
CA CYS A 152 5.35 -7.96 -11.19
C CYS A 152 6.73 -7.42 -11.60
N GLU A 153 7.67 -7.31 -10.65
CA GLU A 153 8.94 -6.62 -10.85
C GLU A 153 10.07 -7.61 -11.11
N PHE A 154 10.39 -7.85 -12.37
CA PHE A 154 11.43 -8.81 -12.75
C PHE A 154 12.83 -8.37 -12.33
N SER A 155 13.07 -7.07 -12.13
CA SER A 155 14.39 -6.56 -11.71
C SER A 155 14.81 -7.07 -10.33
N LEU A 156 13.85 -7.47 -9.49
CA LEU A 156 14.12 -8.17 -8.22
C LEU A 156 14.94 -9.44 -8.40
N LEU A 157 14.81 -10.11 -9.56
CA LEU A 157 15.43 -11.40 -9.83
C LEU A 157 16.83 -11.28 -10.49
N ALA A 158 17.38 -10.06 -10.58
CA ALA A 158 18.69 -9.81 -11.20
C ALA A 158 19.83 -10.61 -10.52
N ASP A 159 19.80 -10.70 -9.18
CA ASP A 159 20.78 -11.48 -8.40
C ASP A 159 20.76 -12.99 -8.73
N LEU A 160 19.63 -13.49 -9.26
CA LEU A 160 19.45 -14.87 -9.71
C LEU A 160 19.70 -15.04 -11.22
N GLY A 161 20.31 -14.05 -11.87
CA GLY A 161 20.66 -14.09 -13.29
C GLY A 161 19.46 -14.07 -14.24
N TYR A 162 18.29 -13.64 -13.75
CA TYR A 162 17.07 -13.58 -14.55
C TYR A 162 17.22 -12.64 -15.74
N LYS A 163 16.83 -13.12 -16.93
CA LYS A 163 16.79 -12.34 -18.17
C LYS A 163 15.33 -12.12 -18.55
N GLN A 164 15.03 -10.96 -19.13
CA GLN A 164 13.68 -10.44 -19.37
C GLN A 164 12.72 -11.37 -20.16
N ASN A 165 13.22 -12.43 -20.79
CA ASN A 165 12.45 -13.33 -21.65
C ASN A 165 11.82 -14.54 -20.94
N ASP A 166 11.89 -14.63 -19.59
CA ASP A 166 11.48 -15.85 -18.86
C ASP A 166 10.02 -15.90 -18.38
N ASP A 167 9.20 -14.84 -18.30
CA ASP A 167 7.74 -14.79 -17.92
C ASP A 167 7.06 -15.75 -16.89
N ALA A 168 7.67 -16.84 -16.42
CA ALA A 168 7.11 -17.83 -15.50
C ALA A 168 7.27 -17.43 -14.03
N ASN A 169 8.24 -16.56 -13.73
CA ASN A 169 8.62 -16.19 -12.37
C ASN A 169 8.09 -14.83 -11.90
N HIS A 170 7.22 -14.19 -12.70
CA HIS A 170 6.53 -12.95 -12.34
C HIS A 170 5.19 -12.86 -13.06
N PHE A 171 4.31 -11.98 -12.61
CA PHE A 171 3.04 -11.70 -13.26
C PHE A 171 3.10 -10.39 -14.03
N PHE A 172 2.43 -10.33 -15.17
CA PHE A 172 2.12 -9.03 -15.77
C PHE A 172 1.03 -8.34 -14.96
N ARG A 173 1.11 -7.01 -14.82
CA ARG A 173 0.22 -6.24 -13.93
C ARG A 173 -1.26 -6.42 -14.29
N ASP A 174 -1.58 -6.43 -15.58
CA ASP A 174 -2.96 -6.56 -16.06
C ASP A 174 -3.48 -8.00 -15.87
N GLU A 175 -2.63 -9.01 -16.06
CA GLU A 175 -2.97 -10.41 -15.77
C GLU A 175 -3.24 -10.63 -14.28
N LEU A 176 -2.37 -10.10 -13.40
CA LEU A 176 -2.54 -10.22 -11.96
C LEU A 176 -3.86 -9.61 -11.51
N LYS A 177 -4.25 -8.46 -12.07
CA LYS A 177 -5.57 -7.86 -11.83
C LYS A 177 -6.70 -8.77 -12.32
N GLY A 178 -6.56 -9.38 -13.50
CA GLY A 178 -7.48 -10.38 -14.02
C GLY A 178 -7.66 -11.56 -13.07
N TYR A 179 -6.57 -12.14 -12.57
CA TYR A 179 -6.61 -13.23 -11.59
C TYR A 179 -7.26 -12.81 -10.27
N CYS A 180 -7.04 -11.58 -9.79
CA CYS A 180 -7.67 -11.10 -8.56
C CYS A 180 -9.20 -10.98 -8.66
N SER A 181 -9.76 -10.89 -9.88
CA SER A 181 -11.22 -10.93 -10.07
C SER A 181 -11.83 -12.31 -9.79
N TRP A 182 -11.01 -13.37 -9.71
CA TRP A 182 -11.51 -14.72 -9.44
C TRP A 182 -12.08 -14.92 -8.05
N VAL A 183 -11.56 -14.15 -7.08
CA VAL A 183 -11.99 -14.19 -5.69
C VAL A 183 -13.09 -13.17 -5.41
N GLU A 184 -13.70 -12.59 -6.44
CA GLU A 184 -14.72 -11.55 -6.31
C GLU A 184 -15.96 -11.84 -7.14
N ILE A 185 -17.13 -11.61 -6.54
CA ILE A 185 -18.43 -11.59 -7.22
C ILE A 185 -19.22 -10.39 -6.69
N ASP A 186 -19.77 -9.56 -7.58
CA ASP A 186 -20.60 -8.39 -7.26
C ASP A 186 -20.00 -7.44 -6.21
N GLY A 187 -18.68 -7.17 -6.31
CA GLY A 187 -17.99 -6.28 -5.38
C GLY A 187 -17.52 -6.95 -4.08
N LYS A 188 -17.94 -8.21 -3.82
CA LYS A 188 -17.68 -8.94 -2.58
C LYS A 188 -16.64 -10.03 -2.80
N VAL A 189 -15.75 -10.18 -1.82
CA VAL A 189 -14.77 -11.26 -1.82
C VAL A 189 -15.48 -12.56 -1.44
N LEU A 190 -15.28 -13.60 -2.24
CA LEU A 190 -15.77 -14.96 -1.99
C LEU A 190 -15.12 -15.54 -0.75
N ASP A 191 -15.82 -16.43 -0.05
CA ASP A 191 -15.14 -17.28 0.92
C ASP A 191 -14.33 -18.39 0.23
N PHE A 192 -13.59 -19.16 1.02
CA PHE A 192 -12.74 -20.22 0.48
C PHE A 192 -13.56 -21.37 -0.14
N GLU A 193 -14.73 -21.69 0.39
CA GLU A 193 -15.54 -22.81 -0.09
C GLU A 193 -16.13 -22.49 -1.46
N ASP A 194 -16.63 -21.27 -1.64
CA ASP A 194 -17.12 -20.73 -2.91
C ASP A 194 -15.98 -20.66 -3.94
N PHE A 195 -14.82 -20.11 -3.56
CA PHE A 195 -13.66 -20.06 -4.44
C PHE A 195 -13.21 -21.46 -4.87
N ASN A 196 -13.10 -22.40 -3.92
CA ASN A 196 -12.64 -23.75 -4.21
C ASN A 196 -13.63 -24.52 -5.09
N SER A 197 -14.94 -24.29 -4.90
CA SER A 197 -16.00 -24.85 -5.76
C SER A 197 -15.92 -24.30 -7.17
N LYS A 198 -15.67 -23.00 -7.33
CA LYS A 198 -15.46 -22.34 -8.64
C LYS A 198 -14.20 -22.87 -9.33
N LEU A 199 -13.09 -22.96 -8.61
CA LEU A 199 -11.80 -23.41 -9.15
C LEU A 199 -11.87 -24.85 -9.69
N LYS A 200 -12.62 -25.74 -9.02
CA LYS A 200 -12.74 -27.17 -9.36
C LYS A 200 -13.07 -27.44 -10.83
N TYR A 201 -13.78 -26.52 -11.49
CA TYR A 201 -14.25 -26.67 -12.87
C TYR A 201 -13.53 -25.77 -13.88
N SER A 202 -12.54 -24.97 -13.43
CA SER A 202 -11.96 -23.90 -14.24
C SER A 202 -10.50 -23.61 -13.86
N TYR A 203 -9.70 -24.66 -13.64
CA TYR A 203 -8.27 -24.50 -13.34
C TYR A 203 -7.50 -23.80 -14.48
N ASP A 204 -7.88 -24.01 -15.74
CA ASP A 204 -7.17 -23.42 -16.90
C ASP A 204 -7.18 -21.89 -16.87
N ASP A 205 -8.25 -21.26 -16.38
CA ASP A 205 -8.36 -19.80 -16.29
C ASP A 205 -7.40 -19.18 -15.25
N LEU A 206 -6.91 -20.00 -14.30
CA LEU A 206 -5.94 -19.62 -13.28
C LEU A 206 -4.60 -20.34 -13.46
N GLU A 207 -4.36 -20.98 -14.61
CA GLU A 207 -3.21 -21.85 -14.87
C GLU A 207 -1.90 -21.20 -14.42
N LYS A 208 -1.63 -19.97 -14.85
CA LYS A 208 -0.39 -19.25 -14.50
C LYS A 208 -0.20 -19.07 -13.00
N VAL A 209 -1.27 -18.80 -12.24
CA VAL A 209 -1.19 -18.65 -10.79
C VAL A 209 -0.96 -20.02 -10.13
N ILE A 210 -1.67 -21.04 -10.59
CA ILE A 210 -1.51 -22.40 -10.06
C ILE A 210 -0.10 -22.90 -10.32
N GLU A 211 0.43 -22.74 -11.54
CA GLU A 211 1.80 -23.10 -11.89
C GLU A 211 2.84 -22.33 -11.09
N TYR A 212 2.64 -21.01 -10.91
CA TYR A 212 3.54 -20.19 -10.11
C TYR A 212 3.71 -20.74 -8.69
N PHE A 213 2.62 -21.19 -8.06
CA PHE A 213 2.69 -21.77 -6.72
C PHE A 213 3.10 -23.25 -6.72
N SER A 214 2.66 -24.05 -7.69
CA SER A 214 2.90 -25.50 -7.69
C SER A 214 4.32 -25.88 -8.09
N LYS A 215 5.01 -25.04 -8.86
CA LYS A 215 6.38 -25.27 -9.33
C LYS A 215 7.47 -24.78 -8.36
N ILE A 216 7.10 -24.17 -7.23
CA ILE A 216 8.09 -23.67 -6.25
C ILE A 216 8.91 -24.84 -5.71
N GLU A 217 10.22 -24.78 -5.91
CA GLU A 217 11.16 -25.74 -5.36
C GLU A 217 11.65 -25.30 -3.96
N ASN A 218 11.97 -26.27 -3.10
CA ASN A 218 12.65 -26.00 -1.83
C ASN A 218 14.15 -25.75 -2.07
N ASN A 219 14.47 -24.68 -2.79
CA ASN A 219 15.82 -24.32 -3.21
C ASN A 219 15.98 -22.80 -3.07
N ASP A 220 17.06 -22.36 -2.44
CA ASP A 220 17.33 -20.92 -2.27
C ASP A 220 17.57 -20.17 -3.57
N SER A 221 17.84 -20.87 -4.67
CA SER A 221 17.92 -20.29 -6.01
C SER A 221 16.56 -20.22 -6.73
N ASP A 222 15.48 -20.77 -6.14
CA ASP A 222 14.14 -20.68 -6.70
C ASP A 222 13.64 -19.23 -6.67
N LYS A 223 13.26 -18.71 -7.83
CA LYS A 223 12.93 -17.30 -8.02
C LYS A 223 11.61 -16.94 -7.35
N ALA A 224 10.58 -17.77 -7.52
CA ALA A 224 9.27 -17.55 -6.91
C ALA A 224 9.35 -17.64 -5.38
N LEU A 225 10.16 -18.56 -4.85
CA LEU A 225 10.44 -18.67 -3.41
C LEU A 225 11.09 -17.40 -2.87
N ASN A 226 12.09 -16.86 -3.56
CA ASN A 226 12.73 -15.60 -3.17
C ASN A 226 11.73 -14.42 -3.12
N ILE A 227 10.86 -14.30 -4.13
CA ILE A 227 9.79 -13.29 -4.13
C ILE A 227 8.82 -13.49 -2.97
N LEU A 228 8.44 -14.72 -2.65
CA LEU A 228 7.58 -15.02 -1.49
C LEU A 228 8.26 -14.68 -0.16
N ARG A 229 9.57 -14.88 -0.04
CA ARG A 229 10.33 -14.47 1.16
C ARG A 229 10.34 -12.95 1.31
N CYS A 230 10.51 -12.20 0.22
CA CYS A 230 10.34 -10.75 0.21
C CYS A 230 8.92 -10.33 0.60
N ALA A 231 7.90 -11.02 0.07
CA ALA A 231 6.49 -10.78 0.39
C ALA A 231 6.22 -11.00 1.89
N HIS A 232 6.82 -12.04 2.47
CA HIS A 232 6.68 -12.36 3.87
C HIS A 232 7.29 -11.28 4.77
N LEU A 233 8.51 -10.82 4.46
CA LEU A 233 9.15 -9.71 5.17
C LEU A 233 8.29 -8.43 5.09
N LEU A 234 7.79 -8.09 3.90
CA LEU A 234 6.92 -6.94 3.71
C LEU A 234 5.59 -7.06 4.47
N ALA A 235 4.95 -8.22 4.44
CA ALA A 235 3.70 -8.48 5.16
C ALA A 235 3.87 -8.30 6.67
N VAL A 236 4.96 -8.83 7.22
CA VAL A 236 5.28 -8.69 8.63
C VAL A 236 5.54 -7.23 9.01
N SER A 237 6.32 -6.48 8.21
CA SER A 237 6.55 -5.05 8.49
C SER A 237 5.25 -4.22 8.40
N PHE A 238 4.41 -4.53 7.41
CA PHE A 238 3.11 -3.89 7.22
C PHE A 238 2.19 -4.13 8.43
N LEU A 239 2.07 -5.38 8.89
CA LEU A 239 1.25 -5.74 10.05
C LEU A 239 1.78 -5.15 11.35
N ASN A 240 3.10 -5.13 11.57
CA ASN A 240 3.68 -4.47 12.74
C ASN A 240 3.44 -2.95 12.74
N ARG A 241 3.36 -2.32 11.57
CA ARG A 241 3.10 -0.87 11.46
C ARG A 241 1.63 -0.51 11.63
N PHE A 242 0.71 -1.29 11.03
CA PHE A 242 -0.70 -0.90 10.88
C PHE A 242 -1.71 -1.88 11.45
N GLY A 243 -1.31 -3.12 11.70
CA GLY A 243 -2.15 -4.16 12.25
C GLY A 243 -2.53 -3.90 13.70
N HIS A 244 -3.57 -4.59 14.15
CA HIS A 244 -3.92 -4.67 15.56
C HIS A 244 -2.83 -5.40 16.35
N SER A 245 -2.81 -5.21 17.67
CA SER A 245 -1.80 -5.82 18.54
C SER A 245 -1.68 -7.33 18.40
N TYR A 246 -2.79 -8.03 18.13
CA TYR A 246 -2.80 -9.48 17.91
C TYR A 246 -2.20 -9.92 16.55
N GLN A 247 -2.07 -8.99 15.60
CA GLN A 247 -1.49 -9.22 14.27
C GLN A 247 0.02 -8.96 14.26
N HIS A 248 0.56 -8.37 15.33
CA HIS A 248 1.97 -8.03 15.43
C HIS A 248 2.81 -9.28 15.62
N THR A 249 3.92 -9.36 14.91
CA THR A 249 4.89 -10.44 15.08
C THR A 249 5.82 -10.10 16.24
N GLU A 250 5.82 -10.97 17.26
CA GLU A 250 6.67 -10.81 18.45
C GLU A 250 8.16 -10.77 18.09
N LYS A 251 8.95 -10.08 18.91
CA LYS A 251 10.38 -9.83 18.68
C LYS A 251 11.20 -11.12 18.49
N ASP A 252 10.91 -12.18 19.23
CA ASP A 252 11.64 -13.45 19.12
C ASP A 252 11.33 -14.18 17.80
N LYS A 253 10.07 -14.12 17.38
CA LYS A 253 9.64 -14.64 16.07
C LYS A 253 10.23 -13.82 14.92
N MET A 254 10.33 -12.50 15.08
CA MET A 254 11.04 -11.60 14.16
C MET A 254 12.53 -11.98 14.05
N ASN A 255 13.22 -12.17 15.17
CA ASN A 255 14.64 -12.55 15.16
C ASN A 255 14.86 -13.90 14.44
N THR A 256 13.96 -14.85 14.68
CA THR A 256 13.98 -16.15 13.99
C THR A 256 13.82 -15.98 12.48
N LEU A 257 12.84 -15.17 12.04
CA LEU A 257 12.64 -14.85 10.63
C LEU A 257 13.89 -14.19 10.02
N ASN A 258 14.48 -13.23 10.73
CA ASN A 258 15.62 -12.46 10.28
C ASN A 258 16.82 -13.36 10.04
N ASN A 259 17.13 -14.24 10.98
CA ASN A 259 18.24 -15.18 10.85
C ASN A 259 18.00 -16.15 9.69
N TYR A 260 16.79 -16.70 9.59
CA TYR A 260 16.43 -17.61 8.51
C TYR A 260 16.58 -16.96 7.13
N TYR A 261 15.96 -15.80 6.90
CA TYR A 261 16.02 -15.13 5.60
C TYR A 261 17.36 -14.45 5.31
N LYS A 262 18.15 -14.10 6.34
CA LYS A 262 19.52 -13.66 6.11
C LYS A 262 20.36 -14.74 5.43
N GLU A 263 20.13 -16.01 5.72
CA GLU A 263 20.88 -17.12 5.11
C GLU A 263 20.27 -17.54 3.76
N HIS A 264 18.95 -17.53 3.65
CA HIS A 264 18.24 -18.15 2.53
C HIS A 264 17.80 -17.16 1.43
N LEU A 265 17.64 -15.86 1.72
CA LEU A 265 17.25 -14.88 0.70
C LEU A 265 18.46 -14.52 -0.17
N ILE A 266 18.40 -14.82 -1.46
CA ILE A 266 19.49 -14.53 -2.41
C ILE A 266 19.34 -13.14 -3.02
N ILE A 267 18.10 -12.70 -3.33
CA ILE A 267 17.81 -11.44 -4.03
C ILE A 267 17.92 -10.17 -3.17
N LYS A 268 18.88 -10.11 -2.25
CA LYS A 268 19.01 -9.02 -1.27
C LYS A 268 19.25 -7.68 -1.93
N SER A 269 20.07 -7.62 -3.00
CA SER A 269 20.43 -6.35 -3.62
C SER A 269 19.23 -5.76 -4.35
N GLY A 270 18.58 -6.58 -5.18
CA GLY A 270 17.36 -6.20 -5.90
C GLY A 270 16.23 -5.82 -4.94
N PHE A 271 16.05 -6.59 -3.85
CA PHE A 271 15.01 -6.28 -2.88
C PHE A 271 15.28 -4.97 -2.12
N LYS A 272 16.53 -4.70 -1.76
CA LYS A 272 16.92 -3.43 -1.12
C LYS A 272 16.64 -2.23 -2.03
N GLU A 273 17.00 -2.32 -3.31
CA GLU A 273 16.71 -1.28 -4.29
C GLU A 273 15.21 -1.08 -4.49
N PHE A 274 14.45 -2.18 -4.53
CA PHE A 274 13.00 -2.15 -4.65
C PHE A 274 12.29 -1.48 -3.46
N ILE A 275 12.73 -1.77 -2.23
CA ILE A 275 12.24 -1.10 -1.01
C ILE A 275 12.56 0.40 -1.04
N ALA A 276 13.76 0.76 -1.52
CA ALA A 276 14.16 2.15 -1.63
C ALA A 276 13.36 2.92 -2.68
N ALA A 277 13.14 2.33 -3.86
CA ALA A 277 12.27 2.88 -4.89
C ALA A 277 10.82 3.07 -4.40
N SER A 278 10.38 2.17 -3.51
CA SER A 278 9.07 2.23 -2.85
C SER A 278 8.99 3.25 -1.70
N LYS A 279 10.12 3.87 -1.33
CA LYS A 279 10.24 4.85 -0.23
C LYS A 279 9.78 4.30 1.12
N LEU A 280 10.13 3.04 1.40
CA LEU A 280 9.82 2.29 2.63
C LEU A 280 11.07 1.90 3.43
N ASP A 281 12.27 2.41 3.10
CA ASP A 281 13.52 2.04 3.79
C ASP A 281 13.45 2.20 5.30
N LYS A 282 12.82 3.29 5.76
CA LYS A 282 12.80 3.64 7.18
C LYS A 282 11.96 2.64 7.95
N GLU A 283 10.78 2.33 7.44
CA GLU A 283 9.83 1.39 8.01
C GLU A 283 10.39 -0.03 7.93
N PHE A 284 10.94 -0.42 6.78
CA PHE A 284 11.50 -1.76 6.64
C PHE A 284 12.72 -1.98 7.56
N LYS A 285 13.63 -1.00 7.67
CA LYS A 285 14.80 -1.08 8.55
C LYS A 285 14.47 -0.99 10.03
N SER A 286 13.28 -0.56 10.45
CA SER A 286 12.93 -0.68 11.88
C SER A 286 12.77 -2.14 12.29
N ASP A 287 12.33 -2.98 11.37
CA ASP A 287 12.02 -4.39 11.61
C ASP A 287 13.14 -5.34 11.14
N PHE A 288 13.83 -5.00 10.04
CA PHE A 288 14.69 -5.92 9.27
C PHE A 288 16.09 -5.37 8.96
N LYS A 289 16.83 -4.92 9.99
CA LYS A 289 18.16 -4.30 9.80
C LYS A 289 19.22 -5.21 9.20
N THR A 290 19.14 -6.52 9.43
CA THR A 290 20.24 -7.47 9.19
C THR A 290 19.96 -8.43 8.03
N VAL A 291 18.77 -8.36 7.42
CA VAL A 291 18.34 -9.26 6.34
C VAL A 291 18.87 -8.80 4.98
N LEU A 292 18.91 -7.47 4.76
CA LEU A 292 19.34 -6.79 3.53
C LEU A 292 20.76 -6.23 3.61
#